data_AF-A0A5Q4FBW5-F1
#
_entry.id   AF-A0A5Q4FBW5-F1
#
_cell.length_a   1.000
_cell.length_b   1.000
_cell.length_c   1.000
_cell.angle_alpha   90.00
_cell.angle_beta   90.00
_cell.angle_gamma   90.00
#
_symmetry.space_group_name_H-M   'P 1'
#
loop_
_entity.id
_entity.type
_entity.pdbx_description
1 polymer ?
#
loop_
_entity_poly.entity_id
_entity_poly.type
_entity_poly.pdbx_seq_one_letter_code
_entity_poly.pdbx_strand_id
1 'polypeptide(L)'
;MNKLTYLWYLLWLLPLYLLGMAIHMGAIYHGLGKTYEQGESYLADVIHFEIKQIAAQTNGSITVQFTTDEGKEITRRLSQPIQNAAQLQASELMPVRYLDDSYQPIVLVPIYEFHRKMVTMNMAVLGVSLLITIFIAFTAHRFASRKLSRRGEPEQQIVIVDS
;
A
#
# COMPACT_ATOMS: atom_id res chain seq x y z
N MET A 1 4.52 -9.80 -34.65
CA MET A 1 4.69 -10.03 -33.19
C MET A 1 3.36 -10.57 -32.65
N ASN A 2 3.32 -11.81 -32.14
CA ASN A 2 2.06 -12.51 -31.83
C ASN A 2 1.35 -11.93 -30.58
N LYS A 3 0.01 -11.94 -30.56
CA LYS A 3 -0.80 -11.49 -29.40
C LYS A 3 -0.45 -12.19 -28.09
N LEU A 4 0.07 -13.42 -28.16
CA LEU A 4 0.52 -14.20 -27.01
C LEU A 4 1.72 -13.57 -26.30
N THR A 5 2.63 -12.88 -27.02
CA THR A 5 3.81 -12.27 -26.42
C THR A 5 3.47 -11.06 -25.57
N TYR A 6 2.42 -10.30 -25.93
CA TYR A 6 1.91 -9.18 -25.13
C TYR A 6 1.32 -9.61 -23.79
N LEU A 7 0.63 -10.75 -23.75
CA LEU A 7 0.07 -11.30 -22.50
C LEU A 7 1.16 -11.67 -21.48
N TRP A 8 2.38 -12.01 -21.93
CA TRP A 8 3.50 -12.30 -21.04
C TRP A 8 4.08 -11.07 -20.36
N TYR A 9 4.22 -9.96 -21.08
CA TYR A 9 4.63 -8.69 -20.48
C TYR A 9 3.57 -8.18 -19.51
N LEU A 10 2.29 -8.46 -19.78
CA LEU A 10 1.19 -8.12 -18.88
C LEU A 10 1.27 -8.87 -17.53
N LEU A 11 1.75 -10.12 -17.52
CA LEU A 11 1.89 -10.93 -16.30
C LEU A 11 2.93 -10.33 -15.33
N TRP A 12 3.93 -9.64 -15.84
CA TRP A 12 4.95 -8.95 -15.04
C TRP A 12 4.49 -7.60 -14.48
N LEU A 13 3.37 -7.06 -14.94
CA LEU A 13 2.81 -5.83 -14.36
C LEU A 13 2.31 -6.03 -12.93
N LEU A 14 1.77 -7.21 -12.60
CA LEU A 14 1.32 -7.54 -11.25
C LEU A 14 2.44 -7.50 -10.20
N PRO A 15 3.56 -8.23 -10.35
CA PRO A 15 4.65 -8.16 -9.37
C PRO A 15 5.29 -6.76 -9.35
N LEU A 16 5.35 -6.07 -10.49
CA LEU A 16 5.85 -4.69 -10.54
C LEU A 16 4.95 -3.72 -9.75
N TYR A 17 3.63 -3.84 -9.89
CA TYR A 17 2.66 -3.07 -9.13
C TYR A 17 2.78 -3.34 -7.63
N LEU A 18 2.85 -4.62 -7.23
CA LEU A 18 3.01 -5.01 -5.83
C LEU A 18 4.33 -4.52 -5.24
N LEU A 19 5.40 -4.48 -6.03
CA LEU A 19 6.67 -3.88 -5.63
C LEU A 19 6.52 -2.38 -5.36
N GLY A 20 5.84 -1.65 -6.26
CA GLY A 20 5.53 -0.22 -6.06
C GLY A 20 4.72 0.02 -4.78
N MET A 21 3.72 -0.82 -4.53
CA MET A 21 2.93 -0.79 -3.28
C MET A 21 3.79 -1.06 -2.04
N ALA A 22 4.73 -2.01 -2.12
CA ALA A 22 5.65 -2.30 -1.01
C ALA A 22 6.57 -1.11 -0.70
N ILE A 23 7.09 -0.43 -1.73
CA ILE A 23 7.89 0.79 -1.57
C ILE A 23 7.05 1.90 -0.91
N HIS A 24 5.84 2.12 -1.42
CA HIS A 24 4.92 3.11 -0.85
C HIS A 24 4.63 2.82 0.63
N MET A 25 4.40 1.55 0.98
CA MET A 25 4.11 1.16 2.35
C MET A 25 5.32 1.30 3.28
N GLY A 26 6.53 1.04 2.76
CA GLY A 26 7.77 1.35 3.47
C GLY A 26 7.94 2.85 3.72
N ALA A 27 7.60 3.70 2.75
CA ALA A 27 7.64 5.15 2.91
C ALA A 27 6.64 5.64 3.96
N ILE A 28 5.41 5.09 4.00
CA ILE A 28 4.43 5.37 5.05
C ILE A 28 4.96 4.95 6.42
N TYR A 29 5.48 3.73 6.54
CA TYR A 29 6.01 3.21 7.80
C TYR A 29 7.13 4.09 8.35
N HIS A 30 8.08 4.48 7.48
CA HIS A 30 9.17 5.36 7.86
C HIS A 30 8.68 6.78 8.20
N GLY A 31 7.76 7.34 7.41
CA GLY A 31 7.16 8.65 7.66
C GLY A 31 6.38 8.70 8.98
N LEU A 32 5.66 7.62 9.33
CA LEU A 32 4.99 7.51 10.63
C LEU A 32 5.99 7.60 11.78
N GLY A 33 7.06 6.81 11.72
CA GLY A 33 8.10 6.80 12.75
C GLY A 33 8.84 8.13 12.85
N LYS A 34 9.28 8.69 11.71
CA LYS A 34 9.97 9.98 11.63
C LYS A 34 9.13 11.09 12.27
N THR A 35 7.85 11.19 11.91
CA THR A 35 6.96 12.23 12.45
C THR A 35 6.68 12.02 13.93
N TYR A 36 6.51 10.77 14.37
CA TYR A 36 6.25 10.49 15.78
C TYR A 36 7.45 10.83 16.68
N GLU A 37 8.67 10.52 16.23
CA GLU A 37 9.90 10.70 17.00
C GLU A 37 10.49 12.11 16.91
N GLN A 38 10.46 12.71 15.72
CA GLN A 38 11.12 13.98 15.41
C GLN A 38 10.14 15.14 15.23
N GLY A 39 8.84 14.87 15.15
CA GLY A 39 7.82 15.90 14.98
C GLY A 39 7.57 16.69 16.25
N GLU A 40 7.19 17.95 16.06
CA GLU A 40 6.79 18.84 17.14
C GLU A 40 5.42 18.44 17.68
N SER A 41 5.24 18.61 18.99
CA SER A 41 4.00 18.25 19.69
C SER A 41 3.03 19.42 19.66
N TYR A 42 1.84 19.19 19.15
CA TYR A 42 0.75 20.14 19.19
C TYR A 42 -0.50 19.51 19.82
N LEU A 43 -1.33 20.35 20.43
CA LEU A 43 -2.71 19.98 20.76
C LEU A 43 -3.60 20.48 19.63
N ALA A 44 -4.28 19.55 18.97
CA ALA A 44 -5.19 19.85 17.89
C ALA A 44 -6.64 19.74 18.34
N ASP A 45 -7.44 20.73 17.95
CA ASP A 45 -8.88 20.74 18.11
C ASP A 45 -9.54 19.80 17.10
N VAL A 46 -10.52 19.05 17.57
CA VAL A 46 -11.35 18.19 16.72
C VAL A 46 -12.57 18.97 16.24
N ILE A 47 -12.45 19.61 15.07
CA ILE A 47 -13.56 20.41 14.50
C ILE A 47 -14.72 19.51 14.07
N HIS A 48 -14.40 18.39 13.42
CA HIS A 48 -15.42 17.57 12.77
C HIS A 48 -15.08 16.10 12.86
N PHE A 49 -16.01 15.32 13.42
CA PHE A 49 -15.94 13.87 13.47
C PHE A 49 -17.15 13.31 12.73
N GLU A 50 -16.90 12.58 11.65
CA GLU A 50 -17.94 11.98 10.82
C GLU A 50 -17.75 10.47 10.76
N ILE A 51 -18.78 9.73 11.13
CA ILE A 51 -18.87 8.28 10.92
C ILE A 51 -19.80 8.03 9.74
N LYS A 52 -19.26 7.53 8.62
CA LYS A 52 -20.07 7.05 7.51
C LYS A 52 -20.13 5.53 7.53
N GLN A 53 -21.34 4.99 7.53
CA GLN A 53 -21.57 3.58 7.22
C GLN A 53 -21.89 3.47 5.73
N ILE A 54 -21.00 2.81 4.97
CA ILE A 54 -21.24 2.50 3.56
C ILE A 54 -21.10 0.98 3.42
N ALA A 55 -22.19 0.31 3.02
CA ALA A 55 -22.20 -1.13 2.76
C ALA A 55 -21.61 -2.01 3.89
N ALA A 56 -22.04 -1.77 5.14
CA ALA A 56 -21.57 -2.48 6.35
C ALA A 56 -20.08 -2.28 6.71
N GLN A 57 -19.33 -1.46 5.97
CA GLN A 57 -18.03 -0.96 6.39
C GLN A 57 -18.19 0.41 7.02
N THR A 58 -17.70 0.55 8.25
CA THR A 58 -17.75 1.84 8.94
C THR A 58 -16.42 2.56 8.84
N ASN A 59 -16.44 3.72 8.18
CA ASN A 59 -15.28 4.58 8.02
C ASN A 59 -15.48 5.85 8.86
N GLY A 60 -14.53 6.12 9.74
CA GLY A 60 -14.46 7.38 10.48
C GLY A 60 -13.62 8.38 9.70
N SER A 61 -13.97 9.66 9.80
CA SER A 61 -13.06 10.72 9.41
C SER A 61 -13.06 11.81 10.46
N ILE A 62 -11.87 12.28 10.79
CA ILE A 62 -11.65 13.31 11.79
C ILE A 62 -10.95 14.49 11.14
N THR A 63 -11.45 15.69 11.38
CA THR A 63 -10.81 16.93 10.96
C THR A 63 -10.16 17.56 12.17
N VAL A 64 -8.84 17.66 12.11
CA VAL A 64 -8.03 18.26 13.17
C VAL A 64 -7.54 19.63 12.74
N GLN A 65 -7.48 20.55 13.69
CA GLN A 65 -6.95 21.90 13.49
C GLN A 65 -6.01 22.25 14.62
N PHE A 66 -4.84 22.79 14.27
CA PHE A 66 -3.88 23.29 15.24
C PHE A 66 -3.12 24.46 14.63
N THR A 67 -2.59 25.31 15.51
CA THR A 67 -1.69 26.40 15.12
C THR A 67 -0.27 26.01 15.49
N THR A 68 0.62 26.11 14.51
CA THR A 68 2.06 25.90 14.71
C THR A 68 2.69 27.06 15.47
N ASP A 69 3.89 26.87 16.01
CA ASP A 69 4.62 27.93 16.72
C ASP A 69 4.94 29.13 15.83
N GLU A 70 4.99 28.92 14.50
CA GLU A 70 5.14 29.96 13.48
C GLU A 70 3.83 30.75 13.20
N GLY A 71 2.74 30.45 13.91
CA GLY A 71 1.43 31.07 13.73
C GLY A 71 0.66 30.57 12.51
N LYS A 72 1.15 29.52 11.83
CA LYS A 72 0.45 28.91 10.70
C LYS A 72 -0.63 27.95 11.20
N GLU A 73 -1.86 28.20 10.78
CA GLU A 73 -3.01 27.34 11.04
C GLU A 73 -3.04 26.16 10.05
N ILE A 74 -3.18 24.95 10.59
CA ILE A 74 -3.20 23.71 9.80
C ILE A 74 -4.51 22.98 10.08
N THR A 75 -5.34 22.85 9.05
CA THR A 75 -6.57 22.07 9.09
C THR A 75 -6.47 20.87 8.16
N ARG A 76 -6.59 19.66 8.70
CA ARG A 76 -6.48 18.42 7.92
C ARG A 76 -7.54 17.39 8.29
N ARG A 77 -8.17 16.84 7.25
CA ARG A 77 -9.08 15.70 7.36
C ARG A 77 -8.28 14.40 7.26
N LEU A 78 -8.33 13.60 8.31
CA LEU A 78 -7.71 12.28 8.40
C LEU A 78 -8.80 11.21 8.33
N SER A 79 -8.72 10.35 7.32
CA SER A 79 -9.58 9.17 7.21
C SER A 79 -9.03 8.07 8.09
N GLN A 80 -9.85 7.54 8.99
CA GLN A 80 -9.45 6.55 9.99
C GLN A 80 -10.44 5.37 10.00
N PRO A 81 -9.96 4.11 10.10
CA PRO A 81 -10.85 2.99 10.40
C PRO A 81 -11.66 3.25 11.67
N ILE A 82 -12.92 2.80 11.74
CA ILE A 82 -13.78 3.10 12.90
C ILE A 82 -13.19 2.64 14.25
N GLN A 83 -12.38 1.58 14.25
CA GLN A 83 -11.71 1.06 15.43
C GLN A 83 -10.78 2.11 16.07
N ASN A 84 -10.23 3.02 15.25
CA ASN A 84 -9.47 4.18 15.69
C ASN A 84 -10.41 5.33 16.07
N ALA A 85 -11.45 5.55 15.28
CA ALA A 85 -12.40 6.64 15.44
C ALA A 85 -13.11 6.62 16.80
N ALA A 86 -13.43 5.43 17.34
CA ALA A 86 -14.06 5.31 18.66
C ALA A 86 -13.18 5.83 19.81
N GLN A 87 -11.85 5.69 19.73
CA GLN A 87 -10.92 6.25 20.71
C GLN A 87 -10.82 7.78 20.59
N LEU A 88 -11.07 8.31 19.39
CA LEU A 88 -10.97 9.73 19.08
C LEU A 88 -12.26 10.50 19.40
N GLN A 89 -13.42 9.83 19.44
CA GLN A 89 -14.71 10.46 19.75
C GLN A 89 -14.80 11.01 21.18
N ALA A 90 -13.96 10.52 22.10
CA ALA A 90 -14.00 10.89 23.52
C ALA A 90 -13.17 12.14 23.86
N SER A 91 -12.51 12.78 22.91
CA SER A 91 -11.59 13.89 23.18
C SER A 91 -11.78 15.05 22.21
N GLU A 92 -12.09 16.23 22.76
CA GLU A 92 -12.18 17.50 22.01
C GLU A 92 -10.80 17.99 21.56
N LEU A 93 -9.77 17.64 22.34
CA LEU A 93 -8.36 17.95 22.09
C LEU A 93 -7.58 16.66 21.88
N MET A 94 -6.78 16.62 20.82
CA MET A 94 -5.95 15.47 20.50
C MET A 94 -4.47 15.85 20.41
N PRO A 95 -3.58 15.12 21.12
CA PRO A 95 -2.14 15.30 20.92
C PRO A 95 -1.75 14.79 19.54
N VAL A 96 -1.11 15.66 18.76
CA VAL A 96 -0.61 15.37 17.43
C VAL A 96 0.88 15.66 17.35
N ARG A 97 1.56 14.88 16.52
CA ARG A 97 2.93 15.16 16.09
C ARG A 97 2.88 15.69 14.67
N TYR A 98 3.55 16.81 14.42
CA TYR A 98 3.60 17.44 13.11
C TYR A 98 5.06 17.56 12.62
N LEU A 99 5.26 17.19 11.35
CA LEU A 99 6.53 17.33 10.64
C LEU A 99 6.24 17.56 9.16
N ASP A 100 6.45 18.78 8.65
CA ASP A 100 6.05 19.15 7.29
C ASP A 100 6.79 18.34 6.21
N ASP A 101 8.09 18.07 6.41
CA ASP A 101 8.94 17.27 5.52
C ASP A 101 8.89 15.77 5.84
N SER A 102 7.68 15.22 5.91
CA SER A 102 7.46 13.80 6.15
C SER A 102 6.46 13.22 5.16
N TYR A 103 6.64 11.93 4.84
CA TYR A 103 5.67 11.20 4.03
C TYR A 103 4.28 11.11 4.70
N GLN A 104 4.26 11.25 6.03
CA GLN A 104 3.05 11.29 6.84
C GLN A 104 3.13 12.46 7.82
N PRO A 105 2.84 13.70 7.37
CA PRO A 105 3.16 14.91 8.13
C PRO A 105 2.46 15.04 9.48
N ILE A 106 1.31 14.39 9.66
CA ILE A 106 0.53 14.47 10.89
C ILE A 106 0.32 13.06 11.42
N VAL A 107 0.70 12.85 12.67
CA VAL A 107 0.48 11.61 13.40
C VAL A 107 -0.33 11.90 14.66
N LEU A 108 -1.48 11.25 14.79
CA LEU A 108 -2.27 11.27 16.02
C LEU A 108 -1.61 10.35 17.03
N VAL A 109 -1.14 10.90 18.15
CA VAL A 109 -0.42 10.15 19.19
C VAL A 109 -1.25 8.97 19.75
N PRO A 110 -2.56 9.11 20.05
CA PRO A 110 -3.32 8.03 20.68
C PRO A 110 -3.44 6.76 19.83
N ILE A 111 -3.41 6.90 18.50
CA ILE A 111 -3.60 5.79 17.56
C ILE A 111 -2.31 5.39 16.85
N TYR A 112 -1.17 6.00 17.18
CA TYR A 112 0.10 5.76 16.51
C TYR A 112 0.48 4.27 16.48
N GLU A 113 0.47 3.60 17.62
CA GLU A 113 0.83 2.18 17.74
C GLU A 113 -0.09 1.28 16.91
N PHE A 114 -1.38 1.60 16.89
CA PHE A 114 -2.34 0.86 16.07
C PHE A 114 -2.08 1.08 14.58
N HIS A 115 -1.90 2.34 14.16
CA HIS A 115 -1.64 2.69 12.76
C HIS A 115 -0.33 2.03 12.29
N ARG A 116 0.72 2.06 13.10
CA ARG A 116 1.99 1.40 12.80
C ARG A 116 1.83 -0.11 12.63
N LYS A 117 1.09 -0.79 13.52
CA LYS A 117 0.80 -2.22 13.40
C LYS A 117 0.00 -2.55 12.13
N MET A 118 -0.99 -1.75 11.79
CA MET A 118 -1.77 -1.91 10.55
C MET A 118 -0.88 -1.79 9.31
N VAL A 119 0.02 -0.80 9.29
CA VAL A 119 0.98 -0.61 8.20
C VAL A 119 1.89 -1.84 8.09
N THR A 120 2.45 -2.32 9.20
CA THR A 120 3.29 -3.52 9.22
C THR A 120 2.55 -4.77 8.75
N MET A 121 1.29 -4.97 9.17
CA MET A 121 0.48 -6.11 8.73
C MET A 121 0.24 -6.07 7.23
N ASN A 122 -0.11 -4.91 6.69
CA ASN A 122 -0.28 -4.73 5.25
C ASN A 122 1.02 -4.96 4.49
N MET A 123 2.17 -4.54 5.02
CA MET A 123 3.48 -4.86 4.44
C MET A 123 3.74 -6.37 4.40
N ALA A 124 3.37 -7.10 5.45
CA ALA A 124 3.52 -8.56 5.49
C ALA A 124 2.66 -9.25 4.42
N VAL A 125 1.38 -8.85 4.30
CA VAL A 125 0.46 -9.38 3.28
C VAL A 125 0.95 -9.05 1.86
N LEU A 126 1.41 -7.81 1.64
CA LEU A 126 2.00 -7.39 0.37
C LEU A 126 3.26 -8.21 0.04
N GLY A 127 4.13 -8.44 1.02
CA GLY A 127 5.33 -9.26 0.85
C GLY A 127 5.02 -10.69 0.43
N VAL A 128 4.08 -11.34 1.11
CA VAL A 128 3.63 -12.70 0.73
C VAL A 128 3.01 -12.71 -0.67
N SER A 129 2.17 -11.72 -0.97
CA SER A 129 1.52 -11.59 -2.27
C SER A 129 2.53 -11.37 -3.41
N LEU A 130 3.57 -10.57 -3.17
CA LEU A 130 4.65 -10.34 -4.12
C LEU A 130 5.41 -11.63 -4.41
N LEU A 131 5.77 -12.40 -3.38
CA LEU A 131 6.47 -13.69 -3.54
C LEU A 131 5.65 -14.70 -4.35
N ILE A 132 4.35 -14.84 -4.05
CA ILE A 132 3.45 -15.73 -4.78
C ILE A 132 3.36 -15.30 -6.24
N THR A 133 3.20 -14.01 -6.50
CA THR A 133 3.03 -13.48 -7.85
C THR A 133 4.32 -13.66 -8.67
N ILE A 134 5.49 -13.42 -8.08
CA ILE A 134 6.80 -13.69 -8.72
C ILE A 134 6.93 -15.18 -9.05
N PHE A 135 6.56 -16.07 -8.12
CA PHE A 135 6.62 -17.52 -8.33
C PHE A 135 5.71 -17.96 -9.49
N ILE A 136 4.48 -17.44 -9.56
CA ILE A 136 3.54 -17.71 -10.66
C ILE A 136 4.09 -17.17 -11.97
N ALA A 137 4.55 -15.92 -11.99
CA ALA A 137 5.11 -15.29 -13.20
C ALA A 137 6.30 -16.09 -13.75
N PHE A 138 7.20 -16.53 -12.86
CA PHE A 138 8.35 -17.34 -13.22
C PHE A 138 7.96 -18.72 -13.76
N THR A 139 7.06 -19.43 -13.07
CA THR A 139 6.62 -20.78 -13.46
C THR A 139 5.84 -20.74 -14.78
N ALA A 140 4.94 -19.77 -14.94
CA ALA A 140 4.20 -19.56 -16.18
C ALA A 140 5.14 -19.23 -17.34
N HIS A 141 6.13 -18.36 -17.12
CA HIS A 141 7.14 -18.03 -18.12
C HIS A 141 7.97 -19.25 -18.55
N ARG A 142 8.42 -20.07 -17.58
CA ARG A 142 9.18 -21.31 -17.85
C ARG A 142 8.34 -22.36 -18.58
N PHE A 143 7.06 -22.52 -18.23
CA PHE A 143 6.18 -23.47 -18.89
C PHE A 143 5.84 -23.04 -20.33
N ALA A 144 5.51 -21.77 -20.53
CA ALA A 144 5.19 -21.22 -21.83
C ALA A 144 6.38 -21.25 -22.80
N SER A 145 7.57 -20.84 -22.34
CA SER A 145 8.80 -20.89 -23.15
C SER A 145 9.12 -22.31 -23.62
N ARG A 146 9.05 -23.31 -22.73
CA ARG A 146 9.22 -24.73 -23.09
C ARG A 146 8.21 -25.22 -24.14
N LYS A 147 6.96 -24.77 -24.07
CA LYS A 147 5.90 -25.16 -25.01
C LYS A 147 6.02 -24.48 -26.37
N LEU A 148 6.52 -23.23 -26.39
CA LEU A 148 6.84 -22.50 -27.62
C LEU A 148 8.06 -23.10 -28.34
N SER A 149 9.12 -23.46 -27.60
CA SER A 149 10.29 -24.15 -28.17
C SER A 149 9.95 -25.50 -28.80
N ARG A 150 9.04 -26.27 -28.19
CA ARG A 150 8.56 -27.55 -28.76
C ARG A 150 7.67 -27.42 -30.00
N ARG A 151 7.07 -26.26 -30.25
CA ARG A 151 6.26 -26.00 -31.46
C ARG A 151 7.09 -25.50 -32.64
N GLY A 152 8.37 -25.17 -32.42
CA GLY A 152 9.30 -24.70 -33.44
C GLY A 152 10.25 -25.77 -33.98
N GLU A 153 10.15 -27.02 -33.52
CA GLU A 153 10.85 -28.13 -34.18
C GLU A 153 10.13 -28.40 -35.51
N PRO A 154 10.83 -28.33 -36.66
CA PRO A 154 10.22 -28.73 -37.93
C PRO A 154 9.79 -30.20 -37.79
N GLU A 155 8.56 -30.52 -38.20
CA GLU A 155 8.15 -31.91 -38.41
C GLU A 155 9.26 -32.60 -39.21
N GLN A 156 9.97 -33.53 -38.58
CA GLN A 156 10.89 -34.39 -39.29
C GLN A 156 10.04 -35.21 -40.25
N GLN A 157 9.95 -34.76 -41.51
CA GLN A 157 9.41 -35.55 -42.60
C GLN A 157 10.32 -36.78 -42.71
N ILE A 158 9.82 -37.91 -42.23
CA ILE A 158 10.43 -39.21 -42.44
C ILE A 158 10.29 -39.48 -43.95
N VAL A 159 11.32 -39.16 -44.73
CA VAL A 159 11.44 -39.61 -46.11
C VAL A 159 11.83 -41.07 -46.04
N ILE A 160 10.85 -41.95 -46.32
CA ILE A 160 11.12 -43.36 -46.59
C ILE A 160 11.87 -43.41 -47.92
N VAL A 161 13.15 -43.77 -47.87
CA VAL A 161 13.95 -44.04 -49.06
C VAL A 161 13.70 -45.50 -49.45
N ASP A 162 12.81 -45.72 -50.41
CA ASP A 162 12.73 -47.02 -51.08
C ASP A 162 14.00 -47.20 -51.92
N SER A 163 14.61 -48.38 -51.76
CA SER A 163 15.88 -48.80 -52.40
C SER A 163 15.63 -49.54 -53.71
#